data_AF-A0A6N0LEA8-F1
#
_entry.id   AF-A0A6N0LEA8-F1
#
_cell.length_a   1.000
_cell.length_b   1.000
_cell.length_c   1.000
_cell.angle_alpha   90.00
_cell.angle_beta   90.00
_cell.angle_gamma   90.00
#
_symmetry.space_group_name_H-M   'P 1'
#
loop_
_entity.id
_entity.type
_entity.pdbx_description
1 polymer ?
#
loop_
_entity_poly.entity_id
_entity_poly.type
_entity_poly.pdbx_seq_one_letter_code
_entity_poly.pdbx_strand_id
1 'polypeptide(L)'
;MSNDKSRDALSEAAIPQRNNPAVDVSSGSPLDVVLWIIALILLVGAMMVNQYLPAYWAPANDIWVRVGVILACIVVAFGLLYATHQGKGFVRLVKDARIELRRVTWPTKQETVTTSWHVLVVVVVAAILLWCFDYILGWLMKFIIG
;
A
#
# COMPACT_ATOMS: atom_id res chain seq x y z
N MET A 1 26.84 -55.28 1.32
CA MET A 1 26.88 -54.18 2.31
C MET A 1 27.48 -52.86 1.83
N SER A 2 28.00 -52.71 0.61
CA SER A 2 28.78 -51.50 0.22
C SER A 2 27.95 -50.27 -0.19
N ASN A 3 26.63 -50.41 -0.37
CA ASN A 3 25.83 -49.40 -1.08
C ASN A 3 25.05 -48.44 -0.17
N ASP A 4 25.10 -48.66 1.15
CA ASP A 4 24.39 -47.82 2.12
C ASP A 4 25.18 -46.53 2.42
N LYS A 5 26.51 -46.67 2.59
CA LYS A 5 27.43 -45.56 2.88
C LYS A 5 27.43 -44.44 1.83
N SER A 6 27.10 -44.75 0.57
CA SER A 6 27.01 -43.75 -0.50
C SER A 6 25.71 -42.93 -0.45
N ARG A 7 24.64 -43.48 0.14
CA ARG A 7 23.33 -42.81 0.23
C ARG A 7 23.35 -41.78 1.36
N ASP A 8 23.98 -42.13 2.47
CA ASP A 8 24.18 -41.22 3.61
C ASP A 8 25.09 -40.05 3.22
N ALA A 9 26.14 -40.30 2.41
CA ALA A 9 27.05 -39.26 1.93
C ALA A 9 26.40 -38.23 0.99
N LEU A 10 25.33 -38.60 0.28
CA LEU A 10 24.55 -37.69 -0.58
C LEU A 10 23.50 -36.91 0.23
N SER A 11 23.00 -37.49 1.33
CA SER A 11 22.06 -36.83 2.24
C SER A 11 22.74 -35.78 3.13
N GLU A 12 24.02 -35.99 3.46
CA GLU A 12 24.85 -35.06 4.26
C GLU A 12 25.41 -33.89 3.43
N ALA A 13 25.22 -33.91 2.11
CA ALA A 13 25.61 -32.80 1.25
C ALA A 13 24.77 -31.58 1.63
N ALA A 14 25.39 -30.63 2.33
CA ALA A 14 24.76 -29.38 2.70
C ALA A 14 24.14 -28.73 1.45
N ILE A 15 22.82 -28.68 1.41
CA ILE A 15 22.09 -27.99 0.35
C ILE A 15 22.68 -26.58 0.28
N PRO A 16 23.20 -26.12 -0.87
CA PRO A 16 23.67 -24.75 -0.98
C PRO A 16 22.46 -23.86 -0.72
N GLN A 17 22.39 -23.31 0.50
CA GLN A 17 21.48 -22.23 0.83
C GLN A 17 21.81 -21.14 -0.18
N ARG A 18 20.98 -21.00 -1.22
CA ARG A 18 21.00 -19.84 -2.10
C ARG A 18 20.62 -18.67 -1.20
N ASN A 19 21.65 -18.12 -0.58
CA ASN A 19 21.67 -16.84 0.08
C ASN A 19 21.31 -15.79 -0.96
N ASN A 20 20.03 -15.71 -1.30
CA ASN A 20 19.46 -14.44 -1.69
C ASN A 20 19.72 -13.59 -0.44
N PRO A 21 20.65 -12.62 -0.46
CA PRO A 21 20.77 -11.74 0.69
C PRO A 21 19.36 -11.20 0.87
N ALA A 22 18.70 -11.57 1.97
CA ALA A 22 17.48 -10.91 2.40
C ALA A 22 17.83 -9.44 2.28
N VAL A 23 17.11 -8.71 1.41
CA VAL A 23 17.48 -7.38 0.96
C VAL A 23 17.93 -6.59 2.17
N ASP A 24 19.24 -6.48 2.34
CA ASP A 24 19.82 -5.83 3.50
C ASP A 24 19.55 -4.37 3.18
N VAL A 25 18.46 -3.87 3.74
CA VAL A 25 18.11 -2.45 3.76
C VAL A 25 19.21 -1.80 4.58
N SER A 26 20.35 -1.61 3.94
CA SER A 26 21.55 -1.03 4.51
C SER A 26 21.14 0.24 5.25
N SER A 27 21.54 0.25 6.51
CA SER A 27 21.21 1.21 7.57
C SER A 27 21.15 2.63 7.03
N GLY A 28 20.04 3.31 7.34
CA GLY A 28 19.72 4.64 6.82
C GLY A 28 20.93 5.56 6.86
N SER A 29 21.38 5.98 5.66
CA SER A 29 22.36 7.03 5.55
C SER A 29 21.76 8.31 6.16
N PRO A 30 22.52 9.11 6.92
CA PRO A 30 22.05 10.40 7.41
C PRO A 30 21.53 11.31 6.28
N LEU A 31 22.06 11.13 5.07
CA LEU A 31 21.62 11.84 3.88
C LEU A 31 20.20 11.45 3.45
N ASP A 32 19.79 10.18 3.61
CA ASP A 32 18.43 9.75 3.32
C ASP A 32 17.44 10.39 4.29
N VAL A 33 17.79 10.47 5.58
CA VAL A 33 16.97 11.15 6.60
C VAL A 33 16.81 12.63 6.27
N VAL A 34 17.88 13.29 5.84
CA VAL A 34 17.84 14.69 5.39
C VAL A 34 16.92 14.85 4.16
N LEU A 35 17.04 13.98 3.16
CA LEU A 35 16.18 13.99 1.96
C LEU A 35 14.70 13.79 2.32
N TRP A 36 14.40 12.91 3.28
CA TRP A 36 13.05 12.70 3.80
C TRP A 36 12.50 13.93 4.53
N ILE A 37 13.31 14.58 5.37
CA ILE A 37 12.92 15.81 6.07
C ILE A 37 12.64 16.93 5.06
N ILE A 38 13.50 17.09 4.04
CA ILE A 38 13.31 18.08 2.99
C ILE A 38 12.01 17.79 2.21
N ALA A 39 11.75 16.55 1.85
CA ALA A 39 10.51 16.17 1.17
C ALA A 39 9.27 16.45 2.02
N LEU A 40 9.32 16.18 3.33
CA LEU A 40 8.23 16.45 4.26
C LEU A 40 7.95 17.96 4.39
N ILE A 41 9.01 18.76 4.58
CA ILE A 41 8.90 20.23 4.65
C ILE A 41 8.26 20.76 3.36
N LEU A 42 8.66 20.22 2.22
CA LEU A 42 8.19 20.65 0.92
C LEU A 42 6.71 20.28 0.70
N LEU A 43 6.25 19.13 1.19
CA LEU A 43 4.83 18.75 1.16
C LEU A 43 3.97 19.59 2.12
N VAL A 44 4.45 19.84 3.34
CA VAL A 44 3.76 20.73 4.28
C VAL A 44 3.69 22.15 3.72
N GLY A 45 4.78 22.63 3.13
CA GLY A 45 4.84 23.90 2.40
C GLY A 45 3.81 23.97 1.28
N ALA A 46 3.64 22.88 0.51
CA ALA A 46 2.65 22.81 -0.57
C ALA A 46 1.20 22.97 -0.07
N MET A 47 0.86 22.48 1.12
CA MET A 47 -0.48 22.72 1.72
C MET A 47 -0.69 24.19 2.09
N MET A 48 0.38 24.85 2.53
CA MET A 48 0.36 26.26 2.95
C MET A 48 0.36 27.24 1.76
N VAL A 49 0.71 26.77 0.55
CA VAL A 49 0.70 27.59 -0.67
C VAL A 49 -0.66 28.28 -0.88
N ASN A 50 -1.78 27.58 -0.67
CA ASN A 50 -3.09 28.16 -0.96
C ASN A 50 -3.44 29.34 -0.05
N GLN A 51 -3.02 29.29 1.22
CA GLN A 51 -3.36 30.30 2.22
C GLN A 51 -2.40 31.49 2.21
N TYR A 52 -1.10 31.24 2.05
CA TYR A 52 -0.07 32.27 2.25
C TYR A 52 0.48 32.86 0.95
N LEU A 53 0.59 32.08 -0.12
CA LEU A 53 1.21 32.54 -1.37
C LEU A 53 0.52 33.76 -2.03
N PRO A 54 -0.82 33.93 -1.97
CA PRO A 54 -1.50 35.10 -2.54
C PRO A 54 -1.15 36.41 -1.83
N ALA A 55 -0.71 36.34 -0.57
CA ALA A 55 -0.33 37.51 0.23
C ALA A 55 1.08 38.01 -0.10
N TYR A 56 1.98 37.13 -0.59
CA TYR A 56 3.37 37.48 -0.89
C TYR A 56 3.65 37.67 -2.39
N TRP A 57 2.85 37.06 -3.28
CA TRP A 57 3.11 37.08 -4.72
C TRP A 57 1.82 37.32 -5.52
N ALA A 58 1.69 38.50 -6.15
CA ALA A 58 0.49 38.91 -6.87
C ALA A 58 0.04 37.96 -8.02
N PRO A 59 0.94 37.35 -8.82
CA PRO A 59 0.58 36.32 -9.79
C PRO A 59 -0.03 35.05 -9.17
N ALA A 60 0.26 34.78 -7.90
CA ALA A 60 -0.35 33.66 -7.18
C ALA A 60 -1.81 33.93 -6.79
N ASN A 61 -2.38 35.11 -7.08
CA ASN A 61 -3.81 35.31 -6.93
C ASN A 61 -4.60 34.41 -7.89
N ASP A 62 -4.03 34.13 -9.07
CA ASP A 62 -4.64 33.29 -10.09
C ASP A 62 -4.57 31.79 -9.72
N ILE A 63 -5.69 31.08 -9.89
CA ILE A 63 -5.85 29.70 -9.40
C ILE A 63 -4.90 28.74 -10.11
N TRP A 64 -4.63 28.96 -11.41
CA TRP A 64 -3.78 28.10 -12.23
C TRP A 64 -2.31 28.16 -11.80
N VAL A 65 -1.82 29.34 -11.38
CA VAL A 65 -0.45 29.51 -10.88
C VAL A 65 -0.27 28.76 -9.56
N ARG A 66 -1.26 28.79 -8.67
CA ARG A 66 -1.20 28.03 -7.39
C ARG A 66 -1.14 26.54 -7.63
N VAL A 67 -2.00 26.01 -8.51
CA VAL A 67 -2.01 24.59 -8.87
C VAL A 67 -0.66 24.19 -9.47
N GLY A 68 -0.10 25.03 -10.34
CA GLY A 68 1.23 24.82 -10.93
C GLY A 68 2.35 24.73 -9.88
N VAL A 69 2.37 25.66 -8.91
CA VAL A 69 3.37 25.67 -7.82
C VAL A 69 3.23 24.44 -6.91
N ILE A 70 2.00 24.11 -6.52
CA ILE A 70 1.72 22.92 -5.69
C ILE A 70 2.17 21.64 -6.41
N LEU A 71 1.82 21.52 -7.69
CA LEU A 71 2.21 20.38 -8.51
C LEU A 71 3.73 20.28 -8.65
N ALA A 72 4.41 21.40 -8.91
CA ALA A 72 5.87 21.44 -8.99
C ALA A 72 6.52 21.00 -7.66
N CYS A 73 6.00 21.49 -6.54
CA CYS A 73 6.46 21.07 -5.21
C CYS A 73 6.31 19.55 -5.04
N ILE A 74 5.12 19.01 -5.32
CA ILE A 74 4.86 17.57 -5.21
C ILE A 74 5.82 16.76 -6.08
N VAL A 75 6.04 17.16 -7.34
CA VAL A 75 6.96 16.49 -8.26
C VAL A 75 8.39 16.49 -7.71
N VAL A 76 8.86 17.62 -7.16
CA VAL A 76 10.20 17.72 -6.55
C VAL A 76 10.30 16.83 -5.31
N ALA A 77 9.30 16.82 -4.44
CA ALA A 77 9.27 15.93 -3.27
C ALA A 77 9.36 14.46 -3.68
N PHE A 78 8.55 14.02 -4.64
CA PHE A 78 8.61 12.65 -5.14
C PHE A 78 9.95 12.33 -5.82
N GLY A 79 10.53 13.27 -6.55
CA GLY A 79 11.87 13.12 -7.15
C GLY A 79 12.97 12.92 -6.10
N LEU A 80 12.94 13.72 -5.02
CA LEU A 80 13.87 13.59 -3.90
C LEU A 80 13.69 12.24 -3.19
N LEU A 81 12.45 11.81 -2.94
CA LEU A 81 12.16 10.50 -2.35
C LEU A 81 12.62 9.35 -3.24
N TYR A 82 12.45 9.43 -4.56
CA TYR A 82 12.96 8.43 -5.50
C TYR A 82 14.49 8.36 -5.50
N ALA A 83 15.18 9.48 -5.31
CA ALA A 83 16.63 9.54 -5.27
C ALA A 83 17.25 8.86 -4.04
N THR A 84 16.48 8.68 -2.95
CA THR A 84 16.92 8.01 -1.72
C THR A 84 17.29 6.54 -1.94
N HIS A 85 18.16 6.01 -1.08
CA HIS A 85 18.54 4.59 -1.12
C HIS A 85 17.31 3.67 -0.96
N GLN A 86 16.40 4.04 -0.05
CA GLN A 86 15.14 3.35 0.19
C GLN A 86 14.20 3.42 -1.03
N GLY A 87 14.11 4.56 -1.72
CA GLY A 87 13.28 4.75 -2.90
C GLY A 87 13.69 3.83 -4.07
N LYS A 88 14.99 3.72 -4.34
CA LYS A 88 15.52 2.80 -5.36
C LYS A 88 15.33 1.32 -4.98
N GLY A 89 15.46 1.01 -3.69
CA GLY A 89 15.18 -0.33 -3.15
C GLY A 89 13.72 -0.73 -3.37
N PHE A 90 12.78 0.16 -3.06
CA PHE A 90 11.35 -0.06 -3.28
C PHE A 90 11.02 -0.34 -4.75
N VAL A 91 11.62 0.40 -5.69
CA VAL A 91 11.41 0.19 -7.13
C VAL A 91 11.88 -1.20 -7.58
N ARG A 92 12.97 -1.71 -7.01
CA ARG A 92 13.45 -3.08 -7.27
C ARG A 92 12.45 -4.11 -6.70
N LEU A 93 11.99 -3.92 -5.47
CA LEU A 93 10.98 -4.78 -4.85
C LEU A 93 9.68 -4.81 -5.65
N VAL A 94 9.22 -3.69 -6.20
CA VAL A 94 8.03 -3.63 -7.06
C VAL A 94 8.25 -4.42 -8.36
N LYS A 95 9.45 -4.36 -8.95
CA LYS A 95 9.78 -5.15 -10.15
C LYS A 95 9.78 -6.65 -9.82
N ASP A 96 10.37 -7.05 -8.71
CA ASP A 96 10.42 -8.43 -8.26
C ASP A 96 9.01 -8.95 -7.91
N ALA A 97 8.21 -8.14 -7.22
CA ALA A 97 6.81 -8.44 -6.91
C ALA A 97 5.97 -8.63 -8.17
N ARG A 98 6.18 -7.87 -9.24
CA ARG A 98 5.49 -8.08 -10.52
C ARG A 98 5.86 -9.40 -11.19
N ILE A 99 7.11 -9.84 -11.06
CA ILE A 99 7.55 -11.12 -11.61
C ILE A 99 6.88 -12.27 -10.85
N GLU A 100 6.80 -12.15 -9.51
CA GLU A 100 6.14 -13.15 -8.67
C GLU A 100 4.62 -13.14 -8.85
N LEU A 101 4.00 -11.98 -9.03
CA LEU A 101 2.57 -11.84 -9.30
C LEU A 101 2.12 -12.58 -10.56
N ARG A 102 3.01 -12.75 -11.54
CA ARG A 102 2.73 -13.53 -12.76
C ARG A 102 2.70 -15.03 -12.50
N ARG A 103 3.31 -15.50 -11.41
CA ARG A 103 3.27 -16.90 -10.97
C ARG A 103 2.04 -17.20 -10.13
N VAL A 104 1.34 -16.18 -9.65
CA VAL A 104 0.04 -16.33 -8.99
C VAL A 104 -0.96 -16.76 -10.05
N THR A 105 -1.31 -18.04 -10.01
CA THR A 105 -2.42 -18.59 -10.78
C THR A 105 -3.71 -18.04 -10.18
N TRP A 106 -4.15 -16.87 -10.66
CA TRP A 106 -5.39 -16.29 -10.20
C TRP A 106 -6.54 -17.27 -10.45
N PRO A 107 -7.45 -17.42 -9.46
CA PRO A 107 -8.59 -18.31 -9.57
C PRO A 107 -9.41 -17.94 -10.81
N THR A 108 -9.97 -18.97 -11.46
CA THR A 108 -10.85 -18.76 -12.61
C THR A 108 -12.07 -17.93 -12.20
N LYS A 109 -12.61 -17.13 -13.13
CA LYS A 109 -13.78 -16.27 -12.88
C LYS A 109 -14.96 -17.04 -12.27
N GLN A 110 -15.09 -18.33 -12.60
CA GLN A 110 -16.14 -19.20 -12.08
C GLN A 110 -16.01 -19.44 -10.57
N GLU A 111 -14.81 -19.64 -10.05
CA GLU A 111 -14.55 -19.82 -8.61
C GLU A 111 -14.78 -18.51 -7.85
N THR A 112 -14.31 -17.39 -8.42
CA THR A 112 -14.49 -16.05 -7.82
C THR A 112 -15.97 -15.68 -7.71
N VAL A 113 -16.75 -15.92 -8.77
CA VAL A 113 -18.20 -15.63 -8.77
C VAL A 113 -18.93 -16.54 -7.79
N THR A 114 -18.55 -17.82 -7.71
CA THR A 114 -19.15 -18.77 -6.77
C THR A 114 -18.98 -18.27 -5.34
N THR A 115 -17.77 -17.90 -4.92
CA THR A 115 -17.55 -17.40 -3.55
C THR A 115 -18.19 -16.03 -3.32
N SER A 116 -18.20 -15.15 -4.32
CA SER A 116 -18.88 -13.85 -4.23
C SER A 116 -20.39 -14.00 -4.04
N TRP A 117 -21.00 -14.99 -4.69
CA TRP A 117 -22.43 -15.30 -4.53
C TRP A 117 -22.75 -15.78 -3.11
N HIS A 118 -21.92 -16.65 -2.52
CA HIS A 118 -22.10 -17.07 -1.13
C HIS A 118 -22.05 -15.88 -0.18
N VAL A 119 -21.06 -14.98 -0.33
CA VAL A 119 -20.96 -13.76 0.50
C VAL A 119 -22.17 -12.86 0.30
N LEU A 120 -22.63 -12.67 -0.95
CA LEU A 120 -23.81 -11.86 -1.25
C LEU A 120 -25.06 -12.40 -0.55
N VAL A 121 -25.28 -13.72 -0.58
CA VAL A 121 -26.40 -14.37 0.12
C VAL A 121 -26.35 -14.08 1.62
N VAL A 122 -25.18 -14.22 2.25
CA VAL A 122 -25.00 -13.92 3.68
C VAL A 122 -25.28 -12.45 3.99
N VAL A 123 -24.80 -11.52 3.15
CA VAL A 123 -25.06 -10.07 3.32
C VAL A 123 -26.55 -9.75 3.19
N VAL A 124 -27.24 -10.35 2.23
CA VAL A 124 -28.69 -10.16 2.05
C VAL A 124 -29.46 -10.68 3.27
N VAL A 125 -29.12 -11.86 3.78
CA VAL A 125 -29.75 -12.42 4.98
C VAL A 125 -29.50 -11.50 6.19
N ALA A 126 -28.25 -11.05 6.39
CA ALA A 126 -27.93 -10.13 7.48
C ALA A 126 -28.67 -8.80 7.35
N ALA A 127 -28.79 -8.25 6.15
CA ALA A 127 -29.53 -7.01 5.89
C ALA A 127 -31.03 -7.16 6.21
N ILE A 128 -31.65 -8.28 5.83
CA ILE A 128 -33.06 -8.57 6.15
C ILE A 128 -33.26 -8.72 7.66
N LEU A 129 -32.35 -9.41 8.35
CA LEU A 129 -32.43 -9.60 9.80
C LEU A 129 -32.31 -8.26 10.55
N LEU A 130 -31.32 -7.43 10.18
CA LEU A 130 -31.17 -6.10 10.76
C LEU A 130 -32.38 -5.23 10.48
N TRP A 131 -32.85 -5.19 9.23
CA TRP A 131 -34.06 -4.48 8.84
C TRP A 131 -35.27 -4.90 9.69
N CYS A 132 -35.49 -6.21 9.86
CA CYS A 132 -36.55 -6.72 10.74
C CYS A 132 -36.39 -6.24 12.19
N PHE A 133 -35.17 -6.28 12.72
CA PHE A 133 -34.87 -5.80 14.07
C PHE A 133 -35.13 -4.29 14.21
N ASP A 134 -34.74 -3.49 13.23
CA ASP A 134 -35.02 -2.06 13.16
C ASP A 134 -36.55 -1.78 13.17
N TYR A 135 -37.34 -2.58 12.44
CA TYR A 135 -38.81 -2.49 12.48
C TYR A 135 -39.38 -2.84 13.85
N ILE A 136 -38.88 -3.90 14.49
CA ILE A 136 -39.34 -4.34 15.82
C ILE A 136 -38.98 -3.28 16.87
N LEU A 137 -37.75 -2.78 16.86
CA LEU A 137 -37.33 -1.70 17.77
C LEU A 137 -38.16 -0.43 17.53
N GLY A 138 -38.39 -0.05 16.28
CA GLY A 138 -39.23 1.11 15.95
C GLY A 138 -40.68 0.94 16.41
N TRP A 139 -41.24 -0.26 16.27
CA TRP A 139 -42.57 -0.59 16.80
C TRP A 139 -42.60 -0.56 18.34
N LEU A 140 -41.59 -1.12 18.99
CA LEU A 140 -41.46 -1.13 20.46
C LEU A 140 -41.31 0.29 21.01
N MET A 141 -40.50 1.15 20.37
CA MET A 141 -40.37 2.55 20.79
C MET A 141 -41.68 3.31 20.59
N LYS A 142 -42.46 3.03 19.53
CA LYS A 142 -43.81 3.61 19.39
C LYS A 142 -44.77 3.17 20.48
N PHE A 143 -44.62 1.97 21.04
CA PHE A 143 -45.38 1.50 22.19
C PHE A 143 -44.94 2.12 23.53
N ILE A 144 -43.70 2.63 23.61
CA ILE A 144 -43.14 3.23 24.83
C ILE A 144 -43.34 4.75 24.86
N ILE A 145 -43.18 5.42 23.71
CA ILE A 145 -43.35 6.87 23.54
C ILE A 145 -44.79 7.24 23.19
N GLY A 146 -45.56 6.27 22.70
CA GLY A 146 -47.03 6.34 22.61
C GLY A 146 -47.68 5.98 23.92
#